data_AF-A0A970XBV9-F1
#
_entry.id   AF-A0A970XBV9-F1
#
_cell.length_a   1.000
_cell.length_b   1.000
_cell.length_c   1.000
_cell.angle_alpha   90.00
_cell.angle_beta   90.00
_cell.angle_gamma   90.00
#
_symmetry.space_group_name_H-M   'P 1'
#
loop_
_entity.id
_entity.type
_entity.pdbx_description
1 polymer ?
#
loop_
_entity_poly.entity_id
_entity_poly.type
_entity_poly.pdbx_seq_one_letter_code
_entity_poly.pdbx_strand_id
1 'polypeptide(L)'
;VTVRLGTKVVEIGEDFIMLEKDGVRSRETAGTVIWVAGIEGAAIAQQAGELISGQKRGRLTADCYLRSVDEQSVYIAGDNLFYIPEGEKNPVPQMVENCEQSSDAIAHNIHAAVTGRADKAEMEEYKPKFHGVMVSVGGRYGAARVGSPKNMVNLPSFFAMFVKHFINIIYFAQVLGWNKVFSYLKHEFFTVRNKRSFVGGHFSNRTPSFLMVLLRLWLGAVWLFEGVMKIVEGWLVSPKLKAFFGSAADWFNEIITGAPQATIRAASDAASSATGGLGDTGAAAGQALFNIDFLGLIRGIFVSGKPLKDATIADYAFKLDIPLVNWFLGMAVLPYDAVQVILQAAIVFVEILIGLSLIGGLLTTPSSLASLILLLMFTSTTGLYLSNFWMVFAAVAFLWGAGSVFGLDYYTTPLIKRYWRQNSWVRRLYLYHD
;
A
#
# COMPACT_ATOMS: atom_id res chain seq x y z
N VAL A 1 11.86 6.54 28.08
CA VAL A 1 11.29 5.67 29.13
C VAL A 1 12.33 5.52 30.21
N THR A 2 12.01 5.83 31.46
CA THR A 2 12.90 5.61 32.60
C THR A 2 12.52 4.29 33.24
N VAL A 3 13.47 3.35 33.33
CA VAL A 3 13.24 2.02 33.92
C VAL A 3 13.91 1.97 35.28
N ARG A 4 13.15 1.60 36.32
CA ARG A 4 13.65 1.48 37.70
C ARG A 4 13.52 0.04 38.17
N LEU A 5 14.64 -0.68 38.16
CA LEU A 5 14.72 -2.07 38.63
C LEU A 5 14.97 -2.11 40.15
N GLY A 6 14.61 -3.23 40.78
CA GLY A 6 14.76 -3.41 42.23
C GLY A 6 13.94 -2.41 43.07
N THR A 7 12.94 -1.78 42.47
CA THR A 7 12.10 -0.75 43.10
C THR A 7 10.69 -1.30 43.28
N LYS A 8 10.19 -1.31 44.51
CA LYS A 8 8.84 -1.78 44.84
C LYS A 8 7.86 -0.61 44.79
N VAL A 9 6.64 -0.89 44.37
CA VAL A 9 5.51 0.03 44.58
C VAL A 9 4.89 -0.32 45.94
N VAL A 10 4.84 0.65 46.84
CA VAL A 10 4.31 0.48 48.20
C VAL A 10 2.87 0.98 48.31
N GLU A 11 2.58 2.10 47.66
CA GLU A 11 1.29 2.78 47.74
C GLU A 11 1.01 3.54 46.44
N ILE A 12 -0.26 3.64 46.07
CA ILE A 12 -0.76 4.45 44.96
C ILE A 12 -1.86 5.35 45.54
N GLY A 13 -1.67 6.68 45.43
CA GLY A 13 -2.67 7.67 45.83
C GLY A 13 -3.26 8.40 44.62
N GLU A 14 -4.05 9.44 44.87
CA GLU A 14 -4.75 10.20 43.83
C GLU A 14 -3.80 10.92 42.86
N ASP A 15 -2.71 11.49 43.37
CA ASP A 15 -1.74 12.29 42.61
C ASP A 15 -0.30 11.78 42.72
N PHE A 16 -0.10 10.60 43.31
CA PHE A 16 1.23 10.10 43.62
C PHE A 16 1.37 8.57 43.56
N ILE A 17 2.61 8.15 43.42
CA ILE A 17 3.06 6.77 43.63
C ILE A 17 4.19 6.75 44.66
N MET A 18 4.09 5.86 45.65
CA MET A 18 5.15 5.64 46.63
C MET A 18 5.99 4.45 46.21
N LEU A 19 7.28 4.70 46.06
CA LEU A 19 8.27 3.71 45.66
C LEU A 19 9.20 3.41 46.84
N GLU A 20 9.68 2.18 46.93
CA GLU A 20 10.69 1.78 47.91
C GLU A 20 11.86 1.12 47.19
N LYS A 21 13.07 1.59 47.48
CA LYS A 21 14.31 1.00 47.00
C LYS A 21 15.33 0.99 48.13
N ASP A 22 15.93 -0.17 48.40
CA ASP A 22 16.93 -0.34 49.45
C ASP A 22 16.47 0.17 50.83
N GLY A 23 15.17 -0.01 51.14
CA GLY A 23 14.54 0.44 52.38
C GLY A 23 14.20 1.94 52.43
N VAL A 24 14.59 2.72 51.42
CA VAL A 24 14.26 4.15 51.33
C VAL A 24 12.98 4.33 50.53
N ARG A 25 12.00 5.01 51.13
CA ARG A 25 10.73 5.35 50.47
C ARG A 25 10.80 6.72 49.81
N SER A 26 10.36 6.81 48.57
CA SER A 26 10.21 8.06 47.84
C SER A 26 8.81 8.21 47.30
N ARG A 27 8.23 9.41 47.44
CA ARG A 27 6.96 9.79 46.83
C ARG A 27 7.24 10.48 45.51
N GLU A 28 6.60 10.03 44.45
CA GLU A 28 6.67 10.67 43.13
C GLU A 28 5.28 11.12 42.69
N THR A 29 5.21 12.30 42.09
CA THR A 29 3.96 12.80 41.51
C THR A 29 3.63 11.98 40.25
N ALA A 30 2.42 11.44 40.20
CA ALA A 30 1.93 10.64 39.08
C ALA A 30 0.45 10.91 38.85
N GLY A 31 0.11 11.54 37.72
CA GLY A 31 -1.30 11.78 37.34
C GLY A 31 -1.98 10.57 36.71
N THR A 32 -1.24 9.52 36.35
CA THR A 32 -1.80 8.27 35.82
C THR A 32 -0.88 7.11 36.19
N VAL A 33 -1.46 6.10 36.83
CA VAL A 33 -0.75 4.86 37.19
C VAL A 33 -1.43 3.69 36.50
N ILE A 34 -0.66 2.86 35.78
CA ILE A 34 -1.15 1.68 35.08
C ILE A 34 -0.45 0.46 35.68
N TRP A 35 -1.22 -0.42 36.32
CA TRP A 35 -0.69 -1.64 36.95
C TRP A 35 -0.63 -2.81 35.96
N VAL A 36 0.56 -3.38 35.77
CA VAL A 36 0.82 -4.50 34.84
C VAL A 36 1.70 -5.59 35.48
N ALA A 37 1.86 -5.58 36.81
CA ALA A 37 2.85 -6.40 37.50
C ALA A 37 2.35 -7.79 37.97
N GLY A 38 1.04 -8.06 37.86
CA GLY A 38 0.48 -9.36 38.23
C GLY A 38 -1.00 -9.49 37.90
N ILE A 39 -1.43 -10.74 37.77
CA ILE A 39 -2.82 -11.14 37.55
C ILE A 39 -3.22 -12.16 38.63
N GLU A 40 -4.52 -12.26 38.87
CA GLU A 40 -5.15 -13.23 39.75
C GLU A 40 -6.39 -13.82 39.08
N GLY A 41 -6.81 -15.01 39.51
CA GLY A 41 -8.02 -15.66 39.01
C GLY A 41 -9.27 -14.82 39.28
N ALA A 42 -10.28 -14.97 38.42
CA ALA A 42 -11.52 -14.22 38.50
C ALA A 42 -12.21 -14.40 39.87
N ALA A 43 -12.95 -13.39 40.34
CA ALA A 43 -13.66 -13.46 41.63
C ALA A 43 -14.57 -14.69 41.75
N ILE A 44 -15.22 -15.08 40.65
CA ILE A 44 -16.06 -16.28 40.60
C ILE A 44 -15.24 -17.58 40.72
N ALA A 45 -14.00 -17.60 40.20
CA ALA A 45 -13.10 -18.74 40.36
C ALA A 45 -12.58 -18.83 41.80
N GLN A 46 -12.41 -17.70 42.48
CA GLN A 46 -12.06 -17.67 43.90
C GLN A 46 -13.20 -18.22 44.76
N GLN A 47 -14.44 -17.81 44.48
CA GLN A 47 -15.64 -18.36 45.14
C GLN A 47 -15.83 -19.85 44.86
N ALA A 48 -15.63 -20.27 43.61
CA ALA A 48 -15.64 -21.70 43.27
C ALA A 48 -14.54 -22.45 44.04
N GLY A 49 -13.41 -21.81 44.32
CA GLY A 49 -12.33 -22.32 45.17
C GLY A 49 -12.73 -22.65 46.61
N GLU A 50 -13.91 -22.18 47.08
CA GLU A 50 -14.49 -22.58 48.37
C GLU A 50 -15.19 -23.94 48.28
N LEU A 51 -15.64 -24.33 47.09
CA LEU A 51 -16.36 -25.59 46.81
C LEU A 51 -15.45 -26.68 46.23
N ILE A 52 -14.44 -26.27 45.45
CA ILE A 52 -13.48 -27.15 44.79
C ILE A 52 -12.05 -26.69 45.07
N SER A 53 -11.12 -27.64 45.09
CA SER A 53 -9.74 -27.48 45.54
C SER A 53 -9.00 -26.40 44.75
N GLY A 54 -8.82 -25.25 45.38
CA GLY A 54 -8.06 -24.12 44.86
C GLY A 54 -6.61 -24.06 45.35
N GLN A 55 -5.81 -23.30 44.62
CA GLN A 55 -4.47 -22.86 44.98
C GLN A 55 -4.44 -21.33 45.13
N LYS A 56 -3.31 -20.80 45.61
CA LYS A 56 -3.10 -19.36 45.76
C LYS A 56 -3.46 -18.60 44.48
N ARG A 57 -3.99 -17.38 44.65
CA ARG A 57 -4.42 -16.47 43.56
C ARG A 57 -5.57 -17.00 42.71
N GLY A 58 -6.46 -17.83 43.26
CA GLY A 58 -7.71 -18.21 42.62
C GLY A 58 -7.58 -19.17 41.44
N ARG A 59 -6.52 -19.99 41.41
CA ARG A 59 -6.34 -21.04 40.41
C ARG A 59 -6.91 -22.35 40.95
N LEU A 60 -7.69 -23.07 40.16
CA LEU A 60 -8.40 -24.28 40.53
C LEU A 60 -7.65 -25.53 40.09
N THR A 61 -7.54 -26.52 40.97
CA THR A 61 -6.75 -27.74 40.74
C THR A 61 -7.49 -28.67 39.80
N ALA A 62 -6.83 -29.09 38.72
CA ALA A 62 -7.39 -30.01 37.75
C ALA A 62 -6.58 -31.31 37.60
N ASP A 63 -7.23 -32.38 37.15
CA ASP A 63 -6.61 -33.63 36.74
C ASP A 63 -5.99 -33.56 35.33
N CYS A 64 -5.43 -34.67 34.85
CA CYS A 64 -4.82 -34.75 33.51
C CYS A 64 -5.82 -34.59 32.35
N TYR A 65 -7.13 -34.66 32.61
CA TYR A 65 -8.19 -34.43 31.63
C TYR A 65 -8.82 -33.05 31.78
N LEU A 66 -8.22 -32.19 32.60
CA LEU A 66 -8.66 -30.82 32.90
C LEU A 66 -9.99 -30.71 33.63
N ARG A 67 -10.35 -31.76 34.38
CA ARG A 67 -11.52 -31.78 35.27
C ARG A 67 -11.10 -31.39 36.68
N SER A 68 -12.02 -30.82 37.45
CA SER A 68 -11.77 -30.59 38.88
C SER A 68 -11.48 -31.92 39.59
N VAL A 69 -10.55 -31.89 40.52
CA VAL A 69 -10.18 -33.07 41.33
C VAL A 69 -11.30 -33.51 42.27
N ASP A 70 -12.22 -32.60 42.60
CA ASP A 70 -13.35 -32.87 43.52
C ASP A 70 -14.65 -33.20 42.78
N GLU A 71 -14.86 -32.63 41.59
CA GLU A 71 -16.09 -32.81 40.80
C GLU A 71 -15.77 -32.97 39.31
N GLN A 72 -15.93 -34.20 38.79
CA GLN A 72 -15.52 -34.55 37.43
C GLN A 72 -16.43 -33.98 36.34
N SER A 73 -17.60 -33.44 36.69
CA SER A 73 -18.44 -32.69 35.74
C SER A 73 -17.98 -31.25 35.49
N VAL A 74 -17.02 -30.74 36.27
CA VAL A 74 -16.49 -29.38 36.16
C VAL A 74 -15.14 -29.39 35.44
N TYR A 75 -15.01 -28.62 34.37
CA TYR A 75 -13.77 -28.47 33.60
C TYR A 75 -13.16 -27.08 33.79
N ILE A 76 -11.82 -27.00 33.83
CA ILE A 76 -11.08 -25.78 34.16
C ILE A 76 -10.07 -25.46 33.04
N ALA A 77 -10.20 -24.28 32.43
CA ALA A 77 -9.37 -23.82 31.32
C ALA A 77 -8.63 -22.50 31.60
N GLY A 78 -7.63 -22.21 30.77
CA GLY A 78 -6.98 -20.90 30.71
C GLY A 78 -6.32 -20.47 32.02
N ASP A 79 -6.51 -19.22 32.40
CA ASP A 79 -5.79 -18.61 33.54
C ASP A 79 -6.27 -19.11 34.90
N ASN A 80 -7.46 -19.73 34.96
CA ASN A 80 -8.01 -20.35 36.17
C ASN A 80 -7.39 -21.72 36.45
N LEU A 81 -6.71 -22.34 35.47
CA LEU A 81 -6.18 -23.69 35.59
C LEU A 81 -4.95 -23.73 36.51
N PHE A 82 -4.96 -24.62 37.50
CA PHE A 82 -3.76 -25.09 38.20
C PHE A 82 -3.53 -26.56 37.85
N TYR A 83 -2.55 -26.81 36.98
CA TYR A 83 -2.13 -28.14 36.58
C TYR A 83 -0.61 -28.16 36.39
N ILE A 84 0.05 -29.21 36.88
CA ILE A 84 1.48 -29.44 36.69
C ILE A 84 1.61 -30.61 35.71
N PRO A 85 2.07 -30.37 34.46
CA PRO A 85 2.25 -31.43 33.49
C PRO A 85 3.25 -32.48 33.96
N GLU A 86 3.08 -33.72 33.50
CA GLU A 86 3.98 -34.82 33.84
C GLU A 86 5.43 -34.51 33.43
N GLY A 87 6.36 -34.66 34.38
CA GLY A 87 7.78 -34.34 34.19
C GLY A 87 8.17 -32.89 34.45
N GLU A 88 7.21 -32.00 34.71
CA GLU A 88 7.45 -30.59 35.04
C GLU A 88 7.39 -30.33 36.55
N LYS A 89 8.05 -29.26 37.00
CA LYS A 89 8.03 -28.83 38.41
C LYS A 89 7.06 -27.68 38.69
N ASN A 90 6.72 -26.92 37.66
CA ASN A 90 5.94 -25.70 37.77
C ASN A 90 4.57 -25.89 37.12
N PRO A 91 3.54 -25.20 37.63
CA PRO A 91 2.24 -25.22 36.99
C PRO A 91 2.29 -24.54 35.63
N VAL A 92 1.36 -24.90 34.75
CA VAL A 92 1.21 -24.27 33.44
C VAL A 92 1.14 -22.74 33.55
N PRO A 93 1.78 -22.01 32.64
CA PRO A 93 1.76 -20.55 32.65
C PRO A 93 0.41 -20.00 32.21
N GLN A 94 0.06 -18.82 32.71
CA GLN A 94 -1.14 -18.08 32.35
C GLN A 94 -0.92 -17.35 31.02
N MET A 95 -1.06 -18.08 29.93
CA MET A 95 -0.84 -17.61 28.56
C MET A 95 -2.01 -18.01 27.66
N VAL A 96 -2.19 -17.25 26.57
CA VAL A 96 -3.22 -17.55 25.55
C VAL A 96 -3.06 -18.96 24.99
N GLU A 97 -1.83 -19.39 24.73
CA GLU A 97 -1.53 -20.75 24.23
C GLU A 97 -1.97 -21.85 25.21
N ASN A 98 -1.88 -21.61 26.54
CA ASN A 98 -2.42 -22.53 27.54
C ASN A 98 -3.96 -22.59 27.45
N CYS A 99 -4.61 -21.45 27.26
CA CYS A 99 -6.06 -21.38 27.10
C CYS A 99 -6.53 -22.14 25.85
N GLU A 100 -5.86 -21.95 24.71
CA GLU A 100 -6.18 -22.64 23.45
C GLU A 100 -6.04 -24.16 23.59
N GLN A 101 -4.87 -24.63 24.03
CA GLN A 101 -4.61 -26.07 24.17
C GLN A 101 -5.52 -26.72 25.22
N SER A 102 -5.80 -26.04 26.34
CA SER A 102 -6.72 -26.57 27.35
C SER A 102 -8.17 -26.61 26.85
N SER A 103 -8.61 -25.60 26.09
CA SER A 103 -9.97 -25.56 25.54
C SER A 103 -10.23 -26.67 24.52
N ASP A 104 -9.24 -27.00 23.69
CA ASP A 104 -9.34 -28.07 22.68
C ASP A 104 -9.50 -29.44 23.35
N ALA A 105 -8.63 -29.76 24.32
CA ALA A 105 -8.70 -30.99 25.10
C ALA A 105 -10.01 -31.11 25.90
N ILE A 106 -10.47 -30.01 26.52
CA ILE A 106 -11.75 -29.99 27.25
C ILE A 106 -12.92 -30.23 26.29
N ALA A 107 -12.94 -29.61 25.11
CA ALA A 107 -14.02 -29.80 24.14
C ALA A 107 -14.11 -31.26 23.67
N HIS A 108 -12.97 -31.90 23.39
CA HIS A 108 -12.90 -33.32 23.06
C HIS A 108 -13.42 -34.19 24.22
N ASN A 109 -12.97 -33.90 25.45
CA ASN A 109 -13.37 -34.66 26.63
C ASN A 109 -14.86 -34.50 26.99
N ILE A 110 -15.43 -33.31 26.80
CA ILE A 110 -16.88 -33.09 26.96
C ILE A 110 -17.65 -33.87 25.90
N HIS A 111 -17.20 -33.85 24.64
CA HIS A 111 -17.85 -34.61 23.57
C HIS A 111 -17.81 -36.12 23.85
N ALA A 112 -16.65 -36.64 24.26
CA ALA A 112 -16.51 -38.04 24.67
C ALA A 112 -17.44 -38.39 25.84
N ALA A 113 -17.53 -37.52 26.85
CA ALA A 113 -18.41 -37.71 27.99
C ALA A 113 -19.90 -37.74 27.62
N VAL A 114 -20.35 -36.82 26.77
CA VAL A 114 -21.76 -36.70 26.37
C VAL A 114 -22.19 -37.83 25.42
N THR A 115 -21.27 -38.34 24.59
CA THR A 115 -21.56 -39.41 23.61
C THR A 115 -21.44 -40.82 24.20
N GLY A 116 -21.22 -40.95 25.51
CA GLY A 116 -21.09 -42.24 26.20
C GLY A 116 -19.74 -42.93 25.98
N ARG A 117 -18.75 -42.19 25.47
CA ARG A 117 -17.37 -42.64 25.26
C ARG A 117 -16.43 -42.09 26.33
N ALA A 118 -16.94 -42.02 27.55
CA ALA A 118 -16.25 -41.44 28.70
C ALA A 118 -15.21 -42.40 29.31
N ASP A 119 -14.88 -43.50 28.66
CA ASP A 119 -13.80 -44.35 29.12
C ASP A 119 -12.46 -43.63 28.97
N LYS A 120 -11.56 -43.82 29.94
CA LYS A 120 -10.26 -43.13 29.99
C LYS A 120 -9.41 -43.33 28.74
N ALA A 121 -9.69 -44.35 27.93
CA ALA A 121 -9.00 -44.62 26.68
C ALA A 121 -9.42 -43.67 25.53
N GLU A 122 -10.62 -43.08 25.57
CA GLU A 122 -11.11 -42.14 24.55
C GLU A 122 -10.96 -40.66 24.94
N MET A 123 -10.80 -40.37 26.24
CA MET A 123 -10.46 -39.03 26.71
C MET A 123 -9.00 -38.65 26.39
N GLU A 124 -8.80 -37.39 26.00
CA GLU A 124 -7.50 -36.82 25.69
C GLU A 124 -6.85 -36.24 26.95
N GLU A 125 -5.65 -36.73 27.26
CA GLU A 125 -4.80 -36.18 28.30
C GLU A 125 -4.14 -34.87 27.86
N TYR A 126 -4.19 -33.86 28.74
CA TYR A 126 -3.61 -32.56 28.49
C TYR A 126 -2.08 -32.58 28.64
N LYS A 127 -1.37 -32.54 27.49
CA LYS A 127 0.10 -32.52 27.41
C LYS A 127 0.58 -31.26 26.67
N PRO A 128 0.58 -30.09 27.33
CA PRO A 128 0.83 -28.83 26.65
C PRO A 128 2.26 -28.68 26.17
N LYS A 129 2.42 -28.05 25.01
CA LYS A 129 3.73 -27.67 24.45
C LYS A 129 3.72 -26.19 24.11
N PHE A 130 4.52 -25.41 24.81
CA PHE A 130 4.61 -23.96 24.61
C PHE A 130 5.67 -23.61 23.57
N HIS A 131 5.31 -22.78 22.60
CA HIS A 131 6.16 -22.42 21.47
C HIS A 131 6.98 -21.13 21.69
N GLY A 132 6.88 -20.53 22.87
CA GLY A 132 7.69 -19.40 23.30
C GLY A 132 6.92 -18.11 23.52
N VAL A 133 7.63 -17.00 23.62
CA VAL A 133 7.05 -15.70 24.00
C VAL A 133 7.57 -14.57 23.13
N MET A 134 6.72 -13.56 22.94
CA MET A 134 7.01 -12.39 22.12
C MET A 134 6.56 -11.13 22.85
N VAL A 135 7.43 -10.12 22.88
CA VAL A 135 7.14 -8.82 23.48
C VAL A 135 7.37 -7.75 22.43
N SER A 136 6.33 -6.95 22.16
CA SER A 136 6.43 -5.78 21.29
C SER A 136 6.74 -4.52 22.10
N VAL A 137 7.63 -3.69 21.59
CA VAL A 137 7.94 -2.34 22.08
C VAL A 137 7.45 -1.33 21.04
N GLY A 138 6.18 -0.94 21.19
CA GLY A 138 5.48 -0.12 20.19
C GLY A 138 5.16 -0.90 18.91
N GLY A 139 4.92 -0.18 17.80
CA GLY A 139 4.48 -0.78 16.52
C GLY A 139 5.60 -1.28 15.61
N ARG A 140 6.87 -1.01 15.93
CA ARG A 140 8.03 -1.35 15.07
C ARG A 140 9.05 -2.27 15.72
N TYR A 141 9.13 -2.24 17.03
CA TYR A 141 10.16 -2.97 17.77
C TYR A 141 9.59 -4.12 18.55
N GLY A 142 10.38 -5.18 18.71
CA GLY A 142 10.01 -6.33 19.52
C GLY A 142 11.18 -7.25 19.79
N ALA A 143 10.97 -8.23 20.65
CA ALA A 143 11.86 -9.35 20.87
C ALA A 143 11.02 -10.61 20.98
N ALA A 144 11.49 -11.70 20.39
CA ALA A 144 10.79 -12.97 20.41
C ALA A 144 11.78 -14.08 20.74
N ARG A 145 11.33 -15.03 21.55
CA ARG A 145 11.99 -16.32 21.74
C ARG A 145 10.98 -17.38 21.37
N VAL A 146 11.18 -18.01 20.21
CA VAL A 146 10.20 -18.92 19.62
C VAL A 146 10.87 -20.21 19.15
N GLY A 147 10.14 -21.31 19.17
CA GLY A 147 10.63 -22.61 18.72
C GLY A 147 9.93 -23.76 19.41
N SER A 148 10.61 -24.91 19.46
CA SER A 148 10.15 -26.06 20.25
C SER A 148 10.81 -26.04 21.63
N PRO A 149 10.26 -26.72 22.64
CA PRO A 149 10.89 -26.82 23.96
C PRO A 149 12.37 -27.26 23.92
N LYS A 150 12.76 -28.04 22.91
CA LYS A 150 14.13 -28.52 22.70
C LYS A 150 15.02 -27.52 21.96
N ASN A 151 14.47 -26.76 21.02
CA ASN A 151 15.21 -25.82 20.17
C ASN A 151 14.49 -24.47 20.11
N MET A 152 14.94 -23.52 20.95
CA MET A 152 14.42 -22.15 21.02
C MET A 152 15.38 -21.17 20.34
N VAL A 153 14.85 -20.27 19.51
CA VAL A 153 15.62 -19.25 18.80
C VAL A 153 15.17 -17.85 19.24
N ASN A 154 16.14 -16.96 19.47
CA ASN A 154 15.86 -15.55 19.75
C ASN A 154 15.83 -14.78 18.43
N LEU A 155 14.71 -14.12 18.14
CA LEU A 155 14.53 -13.32 16.93
C LEU A 155 14.67 -11.83 17.24
N PRO A 156 15.42 -11.08 16.41
CA PRO A 156 15.52 -9.64 16.54
C PRO A 156 14.23 -8.96 16.05
N SER A 157 14.12 -7.67 16.38
CA SER A 157 12.98 -6.78 16.14
C SER A 157 12.07 -7.08 14.95
N PHE A 158 12.58 -7.00 13.72
CA PHE A 158 11.74 -7.15 12.53
C PHE A 158 11.11 -8.55 12.46
N PHE A 159 11.90 -9.60 12.67
CA PHE A 159 11.43 -10.98 12.67
C PHE A 159 10.51 -11.26 13.86
N ALA A 160 10.77 -10.68 15.03
CA ALA A 160 9.89 -10.79 16.19
C ALA A 160 8.50 -10.21 15.92
N MET A 161 8.43 -9.01 15.31
CA MET A 161 7.16 -8.40 14.92
C MET A 161 6.46 -9.20 13.83
N PHE A 162 7.19 -9.69 12.83
CA PHE A 162 6.64 -10.55 11.79
C PHE A 162 5.97 -11.80 12.38
N VAL A 163 6.69 -12.54 13.23
CA VAL A 163 6.17 -13.76 13.88
C VAL A 163 4.96 -13.44 14.76
N LYS A 164 4.99 -12.34 15.52
CA LYS A 164 3.85 -11.87 16.31
C LYS A 164 2.60 -11.69 15.44
N HIS A 165 2.71 -10.96 14.34
CA HIS A 165 1.55 -10.71 13.48
C HIS A 165 1.12 -11.98 12.73
N PHE A 166 2.06 -12.87 12.37
CA PHE A 166 1.77 -14.14 11.73
C PHE A 166 0.97 -15.09 12.62
N ILE A 167 1.35 -15.23 13.89
CA ILE A 167 0.62 -16.05 14.87
C ILE A 167 -0.79 -15.49 15.08
N ASN A 168 -0.95 -14.17 15.20
CA ASN A 168 -2.28 -13.56 15.29
C ASN A 168 -3.15 -13.82 14.05
N ILE A 169 -2.56 -13.90 12.85
CA ILE A 169 -3.30 -14.26 11.62
C ILE A 169 -3.81 -15.69 11.68
N ILE A 170 -2.96 -16.64 12.11
CA ILE A 170 -3.35 -18.05 12.29
C ILE A 170 -4.47 -18.14 13.32
N TYR A 171 -4.32 -17.47 14.46
CA TYR A 171 -5.34 -17.42 15.51
C TYR A 171 -6.69 -16.89 14.98
N PHE A 172 -6.69 -15.77 14.28
CA PHE A 172 -7.94 -15.22 13.72
C PHE A 172 -8.53 -16.11 12.64
N ALA A 173 -7.71 -16.81 11.85
CA ALA A 173 -8.20 -17.77 10.87
C ALA A 173 -8.92 -18.96 11.53
N GLN A 174 -8.39 -19.45 12.68
CA GLN A 174 -8.98 -20.55 13.44
C GLN A 174 -10.31 -20.16 14.10
N VAL A 175 -10.40 -18.97 14.71
CA VAL A 175 -11.57 -18.60 15.53
C VAL A 175 -12.64 -17.82 14.76
N LEU A 176 -12.25 -16.90 13.87
CA LEU A 176 -13.15 -15.92 13.24
C LEU A 176 -13.12 -15.95 11.71
N GLY A 177 -12.31 -16.84 11.12
CA GLY A 177 -12.17 -17.00 9.67
C GLY A 177 -11.51 -15.82 8.94
N TRP A 178 -11.53 -15.90 7.61
CA TRP A 178 -10.78 -14.99 6.72
C TRP A 178 -11.20 -13.52 6.81
N ASN A 179 -12.48 -13.22 7.05
CA ASN A 179 -12.96 -11.84 7.15
C ASN A 179 -12.24 -11.07 8.26
N LYS A 180 -11.99 -11.73 9.40
CA LYS A 180 -11.26 -11.11 10.51
C LYS A 180 -9.78 -10.93 10.18
N VAL A 181 -9.17 -11.89 9.48
CA VAL A 181 -7.79 -11.78 9.01
C VAL A 181 -7.61 -10.54 8.12
N PHE A 182 -8.50 -10.32 7.15
CA PHE A 182 -8.45 -9.12 6.30
C PHE A 182 -8.62 -7.83 7.11
N SER A 183 -9.57 -7.80 8.06
CA SER A 183 -9.74 -6.66 8.96
C SER A 183 -8.49 -6.39 9.80
N TYR A 184 -7.83 -7.43 10.29
CA TYR A 184 -6.61 -7.34 11.08
C TYR A 184 -5.43 -6.83 10.23
N LEU A 185 -5.22 -7.40 9.03
CA LEU A 185 -4.18 -6.95 8.10
C LEU A 185 -4.35 -5.47 7.74
N LYS A 186 -5.59 -5.06 7.43
CA LYS A 186 -5.91 -3.66 7.17
C LYS A 186 -5.59 -2.76 8.36
N HIS A 187 -5.92 -3.17 9.58
CA HIS A 187 -5.70 -2.38 10.78
C HIS A 187 -4.21 -2.27 11.14
N GLU A 188 -3.51 -3.40 11.20
CA GLU A 188 -2.14 -3.49 11.74
C GLU A 188 -1.04 -3.19 10.73
N PHE A 189 -1.29 -3.33 9.43
CA PHE A 189 -0.27 -3.09 8.41
C PHE A 189 -0.55 -1.81 7.63
N PHE A 190 -1.79 -1.64 7.18
CA PHE A 190 -2.13 -0.64 6.15
C PHE A 190 -2.69 0.68 6.71
N THR A 191 -3.47 0.65 7.79
CA THR A 191 -4.16 1.85 8.31
C THR A 191 -3.55 2.41 9.59
N VAL A 192 -2.37 1.92 9.99
CA VAL A 192 -1.67 2.37 11.18
C VAL A 192 -1.36 3.87 11.09
N ARG A 193 -1.76 4.64 12.10
CA ARG A 193 -1.47 6.07 12.16
C ARG A 193 0.02 6.34 12.42
N ASN A 194 0.51 7.47 11.90
CA ASN A 194 1.84 8.01 12.16
C ASN A 194 2.99 7.12 11.65
N LYS A 195 2.77 6.37 10.55
CA LYS A 195 3.80 5.52 9.93
C LYS A 195 4.36 4.43 10.87
N ARG A 196 3.62 4.05 11.92
CA ARG A 196 4.11 3.17 13.00
C ARG A 196 4.08 1.68 12.67
N SER A 197 3.58 1.31 11.50
CA SER A 197 3.61 -0.07 11.02
C SER A 197 5.03 -0.64 11.01
N PHE A 198 5.19 -1.91 11.39
CA PHE A 198 6.51 -2.56 11.42
C PHE A 198 7.07 -2.80 10.00
N VAL A 199 6.19 -2.89 8.99
CA VAL A 199 6.57 -2.96 7.57
C VAL A 199 6.91 -1.59 6.96
N GLY A 200 6.88 -0.53 7.78
CA GLY A 200 7.34 0.81 7.39
C GLY A 200 6.24 1.77 6.95
N GLY A 201 6.63 3.03 6.77
CA GLY A 201 5.69 4.13 6.51
C GLY A 201 5.02 4.11 5.15
N HIS A 202 5.62 3.45 4.15
CA HIS A 202 5.08 3.37 2.79
C HIS A 202 3.83 2.51 2.68
N PHE A 203 3.70 1.48 3.54
CA PHE A 203 2.52 0.64 3.61
C PHE A 203 1.46 1.16 4.57
N SER A 204 1.81 2.11 5.44
CA SER A 204 0.97 2.67 6.51
C SER A 204 -0.06 3.71 6.04
N ASN A 205 -0.46 3.67 4.76
CA ASN A 205 -1.38 4.63 4.13
C ASN A 205 -2.79 4.04 3.97
N ARG A 206 -3.82 4.87 4.23
CA ARG A 206 -5.24 4.49 4.09
C ARG A 206 -5.62 4.05 2.67
N THR A 207 -4.93 4.57 1.67
CA THR A 207 -5.07 4.19 0.26
C THR A 207 -3.82 3.39 -0.15
N PRO A 208 -3.95 2.26 -0.88
CA PRO A 208 -2.82 1.44 -1.31
C PRO A 208 -2.04 2.12 -2.45
N SER A 209 -1.49 3.31 -2.18
CA SER A 209 -0.76 4.13 -3.16
C SER A 209 0.51 3.43 -3.68
N PHE A 210 0.96 2.34 -3.05
CA PHE A 210 2.05 1.51 -3.57
C PHE A 210 1.69 0.81 -4.89
N LEU A 211 0.40 0.54 -5.15
CA LEU A 211 -0.05 -0.03 -6.42
C LEU A 211 0.19 0.93 -7.59
N MET A 212 0.19 2.24 -7.33
CA MET A 212 0.47 3.26 -8.34
C MET A 212 1.94 3.28 -8.79
N VAL A 213 2.85 2.64 -8.05
CA VAL A 213 4.29 2.66 -8.37
C VAL A 213 4.55 1.97 -9.71
N LEU A 214 3.92 0.84 -9.99
CA LEU A 214 4.10 0.13 -11.26
C LEU A 214 3.65 1.00 -12.45
N LEU A 215 2.47 1.61 -12.33
CA LEU A 215 1.96 2.51 -13.36
C LEU A 215 2.85 3.76 -13.51
N ARG A 216 3.42 4.27 -12.40
CA ARG A 216 4.32 5.43 -12.40
C ARG A 216 5.62 5.14 -13.13
N LEU A 217 6.24 4.00 -12.81
CA LEU A 217 7.45 3.52 -13.49
C LEU A 217 7.18 3.29 -14.98
N TRP A 218 6.04 2.70 -15.32
CA TRP A 218 5.67 2.45 -16.72
C TRP A 218 5.44 3.74 -17.51
N LEU A 219 4.63 4.68 -17.00
CA LEU A 219 4.43 5.99 -17.66
C LEU A 219 5.76 6.74 -17.82
N GLY A 220 6.61 6.72 -16.78
CA GLY A 220 7.94 7.32 -16.85
C GLY A 220 8.85 6.65 -17.88
N ALA A 221 8.82 5.32 -17.98
CA ALA A 221 9.58 4.58 -18.98
C ALA A 221 9.13 4.90 -20.41
N VAL A 222 7.82 5.03 -20.66
CA VAL A 222 7.29 5.42 -21.97
C VAL A 222 7.74 6.82 -22.35
N TRP A 223 7.62 7.82 -21.46
CA TRP A 223 8.11 9.17 -21.75
C TRP A 223 9.62 9.25 -22.01
N LEU A 224 10.39 8.50 -21.22
CA LEU A 224 11.84 8.41 -21.41
C LEU A 224 12.18 7.77 -22.76
N PHE A 225 11.48 6.68 -23.11
CA PHE A 225 11.65 5.99 -24.37
C PHE A 225 11.33 6.89 -25.56
N GLU A 226 10.18 7.56 -25.56
CA GLU A 226 9.75 8.50 -26.61
C GLU A 226 10.77 9.63 -26.81
N GLY A 227 11.23 10.24 -25.71
CA GLY A 227 12.25 11.29 -25.77
C GLY A 227 13.59 10.79 -26.34
N VAL A 228 14.05 9.60 -25.94
CA VAL A 228 15.28 9.00 -26.47
C VAL A 228 15.14 8.66 -27.96
N MET A 229 14.01 8.11 -28.38
CA MET A 229 13.77 7.78 -29.80
C MET A 229 13.78 9.03 -30.68
N LYS A 230 13.21 10.15 -30.22
CA LYS A 230 13.30 11.44 -30.93
C LYS A 230 14.74 11.95 -31.05
N ILE A 231 15.60 11.70 -30.06
CA ILE A 231 17.04 12.02 -30.20
C ILE A 231 17.67 11.17 -31.29
N VAL A 232 17.43 9.85 -31.28
CA VAL A 232 17.97 8.90 -32.26
C VAL A 232 17.55 9.26 -33.68
N GLU A 233 16.32 9.74 -33.85
CA GLU A 233 15.80 10.19 -35.14
C GLU A 233 16.32 11.56 -35.59
N GLY A 234 17.10 12.26 -34.78
CA GLY A 234 17.69 13.54 -35.17
C GLY A 234 16.72 14.72 -35.04
N TRP A 235 15.76 14.66 -34.13
CA TRP A 235 14.89 15.80 -33.79
C TRP A 235 15.67 16.98 -33.16
N LEU A 236 16.92 16.78 -32.73
CA LEU A 236 17.74 17.89 -32.23
C LEU A 236 18.45 18.70 -33.33
N VAL A 237 18.48 18.17 -34.56
CA VAL A 237 19.33 18.71 -35.63
C VAL A 237 18.52 19.16 -36.85
N SER A 238 17.48 18.41 -37.22
CA SER A 238 16.70 18.67 -38.45
C SER A 238 15.27 19.11 -38.12
N PRO A 239 14.70 20.12 -38.80
CA PRO A 239 13.31 20.54 -38.56
C PRO A 239 12.35 19.45 -39.04
N LYS A 240 11.57 18.86 -38.13
CA LYS A 240 10.63 17.77 -38.43
C LYS A 240 9.18 18.12 -38.20
N LEU A 241 8.89 19.15 -37.41
CA LEU A 241 7.52 19.54 -37.02
C LEU A 241 6.60 19.78 -38.21
N LYS A 242 7.08 20.46 -39.27
CA LYS A 242 6.25 20.71 -40.46
C LYS A 242 5.79 19.43 -41.15
N ALA A 243 6.70 18.49 -41.38
CA ALA A 243 6.36 17.21 -41.98
C ALA A 243 5.46 16.37 -41.05
N PHE A 244 5.74 16.41 -39.74
CA PHE A 244 5.03 15.65 -38.72
C PHE A 244 3.58 16.12 -38.52
N PHE A 245 3.34 17.43 -38.44
CA PHE A 245 1.98 17.96 -38.33
C PHE A 245 1.21 17.87 -39.65
N GLY A 246 1.90 18.05 -40.78
CA GLY A 246 1.31 17.91 -42.11
C GLY A 246 0.79 16.50 -42.36
N SER A 247 1.62 15.48 -42.15
CA SER A 247 1.23 14.08 -42.37
C SER A 247 0.04 13.64 -41.50
N ALA A 248 0.00 14.07 -40.23
CA ALA A 248 -1.12 13.80 -39.35
C ALA A 248 -2.40 14.51 -39.83
N ALA A 249 -2.31 15.79 -40.20
CA ALA A 249 -3.46 16.54 -40.71
C ALA A 249 -4.02 15.92 -42.00
N ASP A 250 -3.15 15.52 -42.92
CA ASP A 250 -3.52 14.87 -44.18
C ASP A 250 -4.24 13.54 -43.91
N TRP A 251 -3.70 12.71 -43.00
CA TRP A 251 -4.32 11.44 -42.63
C TRP A 251 -5.73 11.59 -42.06
N PHE A 252 -5.95 12.55 -41.13
CA PHE A 252 -7.28 12.83 -40.60
C PHE A 252 -8.22 13.36 -41.69
N ASN A 253 -7.74 14.27 -42.55
CA ASN A 253 -8.55 14.84 -43.62
C ASN A 253 -8.97 13.79 -44.66
N GLU A 254 -8.07 12.90 -45.07
CA GLU A 254 -8.35 11.82 -46.01
C GLU A 254 -9.49 10.91 -45.52
N ILE A 255 -9.49 10.55 -44.23
CA ILE A 255 -10.54 9.72 -43.61
C ILE A 255 -11.88 10.47 -43.51
N ILE A 256 -11.84 11.77 -43.20
CA ILE A 256 -13.05 12.60 -43.10
C ILE A 256 -13.68 12.82 -44.48
N THR A 257 -12.88 13.06 -45.52
CA THR A 257 -13.38 13.36 -46.87
C THR A 257 -13.65 12.12 -47.71
N GLY A 258 -13.24 10.93 -47.25
CA GLY A 258 -13.39 9.68 -47.99
C GLY A 258 -12.53 9.62 -49.27
N ALA A 259 -11.37 10.30 -49.28
CA ALA A 259 -10.48 10.35 -50.44
C ALA A 259 -9.69 9.03 -50.62
N PRO A 260 -9.27 8.66 -51.85
CA PRO A 260 -8.51 7.42 -52.08
C PRO A 260 -7.18 7.40 -51.29
N GLN A 261 -6.97 6.35 -50.48
CA GLN A 261 -5.81 6.13 -49.59
C GLN A 261 -4.48 5.84 -50.32
N ALA A 262 -4.11 6.62 -51.34
CA ALA A 262 -2.83 6.45 -52.05
C ALA A 262 -1.60 6.86 -51.21
N THR A 263 -1.80 7.54 -50.08
CA THR A 263 -0.77 8.30 -49.34
C THR A 263 -0.32 7.65 -48.02
N ILE A 264 -0.85 6.47 -47.66
CA ILE A 264 -0.56 5.80 -46.37
C ILE A 264 0.94 5.46 -46.19
N ARG A 265 1.68 5.21 -47.27
CA ARG A 265 3.08 4.73 -47.18
C ARG A 265 4.10 5.76 -46.69
N ALA A 266 3.81 7.05 -46.74
CA ALA A 266 4.77 8.09 -46.31
C ALA A 266 4.53 8.56 -44.86
N ALA A 267 3.33 8.34 -44.32
CA ALA A 267 2.98 8.74 -42.96
C ALA A 267 3.42 7.71 -41.90
N SER A 268 3.52 6.42 -42.26
CA SER A 268 4.01 5.36 -41.37
C SER A 268 5.46 5.57 -40.95
N ASP A 269 6.33 5.98 -41.87
CA ASP A 269 7.77 5.99 -41.61
C ASP A 269 8.23 7.22 -40.81
N ALA A 270 7.41 8.28 -40.75
CA ALA A 270 7.68 9.48 -39.94
C ALA A 270 6.92 9.53 -38.60
N ALA A 271 5.86 8.72 -38.43
CA ALA A 271 5.06 8.64 -37.21
C ALA A 271 5.40 7.45 -36.30
N SER A 272 6.44 6.68 -36.67
CA SER A 272 6.94 5.52 -35.89
C SER A 272 7.52 5.88 -34.52
N SER A 273 7.52 7.16 -34.14
CA SER A 273 8.32 7.70 -33.03
C SER A 273 7.63 8.64 -32.07
N ALA A 274 6.30 8.73 -32.16
CA ALA A 274 5.52 9.49 -31.19
C ALA A 274 4.52 8.63 -30.41
N THR A 275 4.20 7.43 -30.89
CA THR A 275 3.17 6.56 -30.30
C THR A 275 3.31 5.13 -30.79
N GLY A 276 4.31 4.40 -30.29
CA GLY A 276 4.62 3.02 -30.70
C GLY A 276 3.40 2.16 -31.11
N GLY A 277 3.42 1.69 -32.36
CA GLY A 277 2.45 0.73 -32.89
C GLY A 277 2.02 1.00 -34.33
N LEU A 278 2.92 0.83 -35.31
CA LEU A 278 2.49 0.57 -36.69
C LEU A 278 2.30 -0.93 -36.87
N GLY A 279 1.09 -1.38 -36.55
CA GLY A 279 0.55 -2.54 -37.23
C GLY A 279 0.13 -2.09 -38.63
N ASP A 280 0.70 -2.72 -39.65
CA ASP A 280 0.40 -2.58 -41.07
C ASP A 280 -1.11 -2.30 -41.30
N THR A 281 -1.49 -1.04 -41.49
CA THR A 281 -2.87 -0.68 -41.87
C THR A 281 -3.01 -0.91 -43.35
N GLY A 282 -3.17 -2.20 -43.70
CA GLY A 282 -3.46 -2.64 -45.05
C GLY A 282 -4.72 -1.94 -45.59
N ALA A 283 -4.56 -1.34 -46.76
CA ALA A 283 -5.53 -0.99 -47.81
C ALA A 283 -7.04 -1.16 -47.51
N ALA A 284 -7.56 -0.53 -46.47
CA ALA A 284 -8.96 -0.57 -46.14
C ALA A 284 -9.43 0.81 -45.69
N ALA A 285 -10.47 1.32 -46.35
CA ALA A 285 -11.01 2.66 -46.15
C ALA A 285 -11.33 2.89 -44.66
N GLY A 286 -10.55 3.79 -44.04
CA GLY A 286 -10.81 4.26 -42.69
C GLY A 286 -12.16 4.98 -42.61
N GLN A 287 -12.76 5.02 -41.42
CA GLN A 287 -14.09 5.60 -41.22
C GLN A 287 -14.05 6.67 -40.14
N ALA A 288 -14.64 7.84 -40.44
CA ALA A 288 -14.89 8.85 -39.43
C ALA A 288 -16.09 8.45 -38.55
N LEU A 289 -15.90 8.47 -37.23
CA LEU A 289 -16.92 8.11 -36.24
C LEU A 289 -17.73 9.33 -35.83
N PHE A 290 -17.04 10.42 -35.48
CA PHE A 290 -17.67 11.72 -35.30
C PHE A 290 -16.70 12.84 -35.64
N ASN A 291 -17.29 13.95 -36.06
CA ASN A 291 -16.60 15.17 -36.41
C ASN A 291 -17.48 16.34 -36.01
N ILE A 292 -17.32 16.80 -34.77
CA ILE A 292 -18.19 17.79 -34.15
C ILE A 292 -17.41 19.08 -33.99
N ASP A 293 -17.94 20.15 -34.58
CA ASP A 293 -17.41 21.50 -34.42
C ASP A 293 -18.18 22.24 -33.32
N PHE A 294 -17.47 22.67 -32.29
CA PHE A 294 -18.02 23.46 -31.19
C PHE A 294 -17.80 24.95 -31.48
N LEU A 295 -18.77 25.55 -32.18
CA LEU A 295 -18.85 26.99 -32.45
C LEU A 295 -17.63 27.57 -33.18
N GLY A 296 -16.89 26.74 -33.94
CA GLY A 296 -15.67 27.16 -34.64
C GLY A 296 -14.46 27.38 -33.72
N LEU A 297 -14.59 27.07 -32.42
CA LEU A 297 -13.54 27.26 -31.43
C LEU A 297 -12.72 25.99 -31.20
N ILE A 298 -13.38 24.84 -31.20
CA ILE A 298 -12.76 23.52 -30.98
C ILE A 298 -13.51 22.51 -31.84
N ARG A 299 -12.78 21.68 -32.60
CA ARG A 299 -13.36 20.61 -33.41
C ARG A 299 -12.86 19.25 -32.94
N GLY A 300 -13.77 18.45 -32.41
CA GLY A 300 -13.50 17.09 -31.95
C GLY A 300 -13.64 16.09 -33.09
N ILE A 301 -12.54 15.41 -33.43
CA ILE A 301 -12.46 14.47 -34.54
C ILE A 301 -12.10 13.09 -34.00
N PHE A 302 -12.93 12.10 -34.30
CA PHE A 302 -12.65 10.70 -33.95
C PHE A 302 -12.77 9.82 -35.18
N VAL A 303 -11.70 9.10 -35.48
CA VAL A 303 -11.56 8.30 -36.71
C VAL A 303 -11.02 6.91 -36.40
N SER A 304 -11.34 5.97 -37.30
CA SER A 304 -10.71 4.65 -37.35
C SER A 304 -9.88 4.52 -38.63
N GLY A 305 -8.63 4.07 -38.50
CA GLY A 305 -7.73 3.82 -39.63
C GLY A 305 -8.09 2.58 -40.46
N LYS A 306 -9.02 1.75 -39.98
CA LYS A 306 -9.52 0.53 -40.65
C LYS A 306 -11.06 0.50 -40.63
N PRO A 307 -11.70 -0.35 -41.45
CA PRO A 307 -13.12 -0.64 -41.31
C PRO A 307 -13.43 -1.16 -39.91
N LEU A 308 -14.58 -0.73 -39.36
CA LEU A 308 -14.96 -1.00 -37.96
C LEU A 308 -14.97 -2.48 -37.58
N LYS A 309 -15.22 -3.37 -38.55
CA LYS A 309 -15.22 -4.82 -38.37
C LYS A 309 -13.83 -5.42 -38.06
N ASP A 310 -12.77 -4.77 -38.54
CA ASP A 310 -11.38 -5.25 -38.44
C ASP A 310 -10.52 -4.33 -37.54
N ALA A 311 -11.10 -3.24 -37.03
CA ALA A 311 -10.41 -2.23 -36.23
C ALA A 311 -10.21 -2.69 -34.78
N THR A 312 -8.98 -2.54 -34.29
CA THR A 312 -8.62 -2.71 -32.88
C THR A 312 -8.51 -1.36 -32.18
N ILE A 313 -8.33 -1.35 -30.85
CA ILE A 313 -8.13 -0.12 -30.07
C ILE A 313 -6.95 0.72 -30.61
N ALA A 314 -5.93 0.10 -31.18
CA ALA A 314 -4.78 0.81 -31.74
C ALA A 314 -5.10 1.59 -33.03
N ASP A 315 -6.16 1.21 -33.76
CA ASP A 315 -6.53 1.83 -35.03
C ASP A 315 -7.46 3.06 -34.84
N TYR A 316 -7.92 3.33 -33.61
CA TYR A 316 -8.74 4.49 -33.29
C TYR A 316 -7.87 5.68 -32.87
N ALA A 317 -8.11 6.85 -33.46
CA ALA A 317 -7.41 8.07 -33.13
C ALA A 317 -8.38 9.22 -32.86
N PHE A 318 -8.07 10.01 -31.85
CA PHE A 318 -8.83 11.19 -31.45
C PHE A 318 -7.97 12.44 -31.59
N LYS A 319 -8.51 13.47 -32.24
CA LYS A 319 -7.88 14.77 -32.40
C LYS A 319 -8.81 15.88 -31.94
N LEU A 320 -8.25 16.86 -31.24
CA LEU A 320 -8.94 18.04 -30.77
C LEU A 320 -8.39 19.26 -31.52
N ASP A 321 -8.97 19.54 -32.68
CA ASP A 321 -8.49 20.57 -33.57
C ASP A 321 -8.86 21.97 -33.01
N ILE A 322 -7.86 22.76 -32.65
CA ILE A 322 -8.03 24.12 -32.10
C ILE A 322 -7.51 25.11 -33.15
N PRO A 323 -8.40 25.84 -33.86
CA PRO A 323 -7.99 26.78 -34.90
C PRO A 323 -6.99 27.85 -34.42
N LEU A 324 -7.10 28.30 -33.17
CA LEU A 324 -6.17 29.25 -32.56
C LEU A 324 -4.73 28.69 -32.45
N VAL A 325 -4.60 27.41 -32.08
CA VAL A 325 -3.29 26.74 -31.97
C VAL A 325 -2.70 26.55 -33.37
N ASN A 326 -3.50 26.11 -34.34
CA ASN A 326 -3.06 25.94 -35.72
C ASN A 326 -2.61 27.26 -36.34
N TRP A 327 -3.35 28.35 -36.11
CA TRP A 327 -2.97 29.68 -36.54
C TRP A 327 -1.62 30.11 -35.94
N PHE A 328 -1.44 29.93 -34.63
CA PHE A 328 -0.19 30.25 -33.95
C PHE A 328 0.99 29.42 -34.49
N LEU A 329 0.81 28.11 -34.67
CA LEU A 329 1.84 27.24 -35.24
C LEU A 329 2.19 27.64 -36.68
N GLY A 330 1.19 27.91 -37.51
CA GLY A 330 1.36 28.33 -38.90
C GLY A 330 2.01 29.71 -39.06
N MET A 331 1.80 30.62 -38.11
CA MET A 331 2.36 31.97 -38.14
C MET A 331 3.76 32.04 -37.49
N ALA A 332 3.93 31.45 -36.32
CA ALA A 332 5.10 31.68 -35.46
C ALA A 332 6.15 30.57 -35.50
N VAL A 333 5.76 29.33 -35.87
CA VAL A 333 6.65 28.16 -35.73
C VAL A 333 7.00 27.56 -37.09
N LEU A 334 6.01 27.09 -37.85
CA LEU A 334 6.20 26.36 -39.11
C LEU A 334 6.93 27.11 -40.23
N PRO A 335 6.90 28.46 -40.32
CA PRO A 335 7.68 29.20 -41.31
C PRO A 335 9.18 29.29 -41.00
N TYR A 336 9.59 29.06 -39.75
CA TYR A 336 10.96 29.32 -39.28
C TYR A 336 11.64 28.04 -38.79
N ASP A 337 12.58 27.51 -39.57
CA ASP A 337 13.27 26.25 -39.25
C ASP A 337 14.02 26.30 -37.89
N ALA A 338 14.62 27.44 -37.56
CA ALA A 338 15.28 27.62 -36.26
C ALA A 338 14.29 27.50 -35.08
N VAL A 339 13.09 28.07 -35.22
CA VAL A 339 12.05 28.01 -34.18
C VAL A 339 11.50 26.59 -34.05
N GLN A 340 11.37 25.86 -35.17
CA GLN A 340 10.98 24.45 -35.15
C GLN A 340 11.98 23.60 -34.36
N VAL A 341 13.27 23.75 -34.64
CA VAL A 341 14.33 23.00 -33.94
C VAL A 341 14.37 23.32 -32.45
N ILE A 342 14.20 24.59 -32.06
CA ILE A 342 14.16 24.99 -30.64
C ILE A 342 12.96 24.37 -29.93
N LEU A 343 11.75 24.49 -30.51
CA LEU A 343 10.53 23.98 -29.89
C LEU A 343 10.55 22.46 -29.75
N GLN A 344 10.94 21.76 -30.82
CA GLN A 344 10.97 20.30 -30.81
C GLN A 344 12.06 19.76 -29.88
N ALA A 345 13.24 20.43 -29.81
CA ALA A 345 14.27 20.07 -28.84
C ALA A 345 13.77 20.29 -27.40
N ALA A 346 13.07 21.39 -27.13
CA ALA A 346 12.48 21.64 -25.81
C ALA A 346 11.47 20.54 -25.42
N ILE A 347 10.61 20.10 -26.35
CA ILE A 347 9.67 18.99 -26.13
C ILE A 347 10.45 17.71 -25.74
N VAL A 348 11.47 17.35 -26.51
CA VAL A 348 12.31 16.16 -26.24
C VAL A 348 12.94 16.22 -24.84
N PHE A 349 13.51 17.36 -24.44
CA PHE A 349 14.07 17.51 -23.09
C PHE A 349 13.00 17.38 -22.01
N VAL A 350 11.82 17.96 -22.21
CA VAL A 350 10.71 17.86 -21.26
C VAL A 350 10.23 16.40 -21.13
N GLU A 351 10.12 15.66 -22.22
CA GLU A 351 9.74 14.23 -22.21
C GLU A 351 10.72 13.39 -21.38
N ILE A 352 12.02 13.57 -21.61
CA ILE A 352 13.07 12.87 -20.85
C ILE A 352 13.02 13.25 -19.37
N LEU A 353 12.88 14.54 -19.05
CA LEU A 353 12.80 15.02 -17.67
C LEU A 353 11.58 14.48 -16.95
N ILE A 354 10.41 14.46 -17.60
CA ILE A 354 9.19 13.83 -17.07
C ILE A 354 9.43 12.34 -16.83
N GLY A 355 10.01 11.64 -17.81
CA GLY A 355 10.30 10.21 -17.70
C GLY A 355 11.17 9.87 -16.50
N LEU A 356 12.31 10.55 -16.37
CA LEU A 356 13.24 10.37 -15.24
C LEU A 356 12.61 10.77 -13.89
N SER A 357 11.87 11.87 -13.87
CA SER A 357 11.15 12.35 -12.69
C SER A 357 10.12 11.34 -12.18
N LEU A 358 9.31 10.76 -13.06
CA LEU A 358 8.31 9.76 -12.70
C LEU A 358 8.96 8.45 -12.27
N ILE A 359 10.03 8.00 -12.94
CA ILE A 359 10.77 6.80 -12.54
C ILE A 359 11.35 6.96 -11.13
N GLY A 360 12.09 8.05 -10.89
CA GLY A 360 12.67 8.36 -9.59
C GLY A 360 11.64 8.74 -8.51
N GLY A 361 10.40 9.05 -8.92
CA GLY A 361 9.36 9.57 -8.05
C GLY A 361 9.75 10.89 -7.40
N LEU A 362 10.46 11.77 -8.13
CA LEU A 362 10.89 13.10 -7.70
C LEU A 362 10.12 14.14 -8.49
N LEU A 363 9.47 15.11 -7.84
CA LEU A 363 8.62 16.11 -8.48
C LEU A 363 7.49 15.48 -9.31
N THR A 364 6.87 14.43 -8.77
CA THR A 364 5.89 13.60 -9.50
C THR A 364 4.64 14.40 -9.91
N THR A 365 4.11 15.25 -9.03
CA THR A 365 2.94 16.10 -9.30
C THR A 365 3.17 17.12 -10.43
N PRO A 366 4.22 17.96 -10.41
CA PRO A 366 4.46 18.88 -11.52
C PRO A 366 4.82 18.14 -12.82
N SER A 367 5.52 17.01 -12.75
CA SER A 367 5.81 16.21 -13.95
C SER A 367 4.58 15.54 -14.54
N SER A 368 3.63 15.09 -13.72
CA SER A 368 2.35 14.57 -14.22
C SER A 368 1.48 15.66 -14.83
N LEU A 369 1.51 16.88 -14.28
CA LEU A 369 0.88 18.05 -14.91
C LEU A 369 1.52 18.39 -16.26
N ALA A 370 2.85 18.42 -16.33
CA ALA A 370 3.57 18.66 -17.58
C ALA A 370 3.26 17.57 -18.62
N SER A 371 3.13 16.32 -18.18
CA SER A 371 2.71 15.19 -19.03
C SER A 371 1.31 15.40 -19.61
N LEU A 372 0.34 15.88 -18.82
CA LEU A 372 -1.01 16.21 -19.32
C LEU A 372 -0.98 17.34 -20.34
N ILE A 373 -0.16 18.37 -20.12
CA ILE A 373 0.01 19.48 -21.07
C ILE A 373 0.58 18.97 -22.40
N LEU A 374 1.60 18.11 -22.37
CA LEU A 374 2.15 17.49 -23.58
C LEU A 374 1.13 16.59 -24.29
N LEU A 375 0.38 15.76 -23.57
CA LEU A 375 -0.67 14.92 -24.15
C LEU A 375 -1.77 15.77 -24.80
N LEU A 376 -2.15 16.89 -24.18
CA LEU A 376 -3.10 17.84 -24.76
C LEU A 376 -2.55 18.51 -26.02
N MET A 377 -1.26 18.85 -26.03
CA MET A 377 -0.57 19.38 -27.21
C MET A 377 -0.57 18.35 -28.35
N PHE A 378 -0.24 17.08 -28.10
CA PHE A 378 -0.31 16.02 -29.12
C PHE A 378 -1.74 15.79 -29.60
N THR A 379 -2.70 15.73 -28.68
CA THR A 379 -4.11 15.57 -29.03
C THR A 379 -4.62 16.70 -29.93
N SER A 380 -4.12 17.93 -29.74
CA SER A 380 -4.53 19.08 -30.54
C SER A 380 -3.78 19.26 -31.87
N THR A 381 -2.56 18.73 -31.98
CA THR A 381 -1.73 18.87 -33.18
C THR A 381 -1.83 17.63 -34.07
N THR A 382 -1.27 16.51 -33.62
CA THR A 382 -1.23 15.24 -34.36
C THR A 382 -2.41 14.32 -34.10
N GLY A 383 -3.17 14.55 -33.05
CA GLY A 383 -4.09 13.56 -32.50
C GLY A 383 -3.37 12.53 -31.63
N LEU A 384 -4.16 11.78 -30.85
CA LEU A 384 -3.70 10.73 -29.96
C LEU A 384 -4.46 9.43 -30.27
N TYR A 385 -3.72 8.34 -30.46
CA TYR A 385 -4.31 7.01 -30.60
C TYR A 385 -4.89 6.52 -29.28
N LEU A 386 -5.99 5.78 -29.34
CA LEU A 386 -6.69 5.26 -28.16
C LEU A 386 -5.82 4.26 -27.37
N SER A 387 -4.86 3.61 -28.04
CA SER A 387 -3.81 2.80 -27.39
C SER A 387 -2.95 3.57 -26.39
N ASN A 388 -2.89 4.91 -26.47
CA ASN A 388 -2.10 5.77 -25.58
C ASN A 388 -2.95 6.59 -24.60
N PHE A 389 -4.29 6.46 -24.63
CA PHE A 389 -5.17 7.19 -23.70
C PHE A 389 -4.95 6.82 -22.24
N TRP A 390 -4.43 5.61 -21.95
CA TRP A 390 -4.05 5.22 -20.60
C TRP A 390 -3.04 6.19 -19.98
N MET A 391 -2.20 6.85 -20.78
CA MET A 391 -1.23 7.84 -20.30
C MET A 391 -1.92 9.06 -19.67
N VAL A 392 -3.07 9.47 -20.22
CA VAL A 392 -3.89 10.58 -19.67
C VAL A 392 -4.42 10.19 -18.30
N PHE A 393 -5.03 9.01 -18.18
CA PHE A 393 -5.57 8.52 -16.91
C PHE A 393 -4.46 8.31 -15.86
N ALA A 394 -3.30 7.80 -16.26
CA ALA A 394 -2.13 7.65 -15.40
C ALA A 394 -1.61 9.01 -14.91
N ALA A 395 -1.46 9.99 -15.80
CA ALA A 395 -0.99 11.32 -15.44
C ALA A 395 -1.96 12.05 -14.48
N VAL A 396 -3.29 11.91 -14.69
CA VAL A 396 -4.31 12.42 -13.73
C VAL A 396 -4.16 11.74 -12.37
N ALA A 397 -4.02 10.41 -12.34
CA ALA A 397 -3.87 9.65 -11.10
C ALA A 397 -2.64 10.07 -10.28
N PHE A 398 -1.58 10.58 -10.92
CA PHE A 398 -0.33 10.95 -10.27
C PHE A 398 -0.28 12.38 -9.71
N LEU A 399 -1.27 13.23 -10.02
CA LEU A 399 -1.35 14.59 -9.47
C LEU A 399 -1.39 14.59 -7.93
N TRP A 400 -1.99 13.57 -7.31
CA TRP A 400 -2.15 13.46 -5.85
C TRP A 400 -1.21 12.44 -5.21
N GLY A 401 0.08 12.81 -5.09
CA GLY A 401 0.99 12.18 -4.12
C GLY A 401 1.56 10.81 -4.53
N ALA A 402 1.51 10.45 -5.81
CA ALA A 402 2.08 9.20 -6.31
C ALA A 402 3.62 9.08 -6.14
N GLY A 403 4.32 10.20 -5.94
CA GLY A 403 5.75 10.21 -5.61
C GLY A 403 6.08 9.84 -4.17
N SER A 404 5.12 9.97 -3.25
CA SER A 404 5.36 9.77 -1.81
C SER A 404 5.51 8.30 -1.40
N VAL A 405 5.23 7.36 -2.30
CA VAL A 405 5.37 5.92 -2.06
C VAL A 405 6.45 5.36 -2.98
N PHE A 406 7.49 4.77 -2.39
CA PHE A 406 8.68 4.28 -3.11
C PHE A 406 9.23 5.29 -4.14
N GLY A 407 9.26 6.57 -3.79
CA GLY A 407 9.78 7.66 -4.62
C GLY A 407 10.50 8.70 -3.77
N LEU A 408 11.35 9.49 -4.42
CA LEU A 408 12.15 10.53 -3.75
C LEU A 408 11.30 11.64 -3.12
N ASP A 409 10.08 11.86 -3.61
CA ASP A 409 9.09 12.79 -3.05
C ASP A 409 8.74 12.47 -1.58
N TYR A 410 8.92 11.22 -1.13
CA TYR A 410 8.80 10.88 0.28
C TYR A 410 9.75 11.67 1.18
N TYR A 411 10.96 11.98 0.68
CA TYR A 411 11.99 12.72 1.40
C TYR A 411 12.01 14.21 1.03
N THR A 412 11.80 14.55 -0.25
CA THR A 412 11.89 15.93 -0.72
C THR A 412 10.64 16.75 -0.40
N THR A 413 9.43 16.17 -0.49
CA THR A 413 8.19 16.92 -0.25
C THR A 413 8.12 17.52 1.16
N PRO A 414 8.45 16.80 2.25
CA PRO A 414 8.50 17.38 3.60
C PRO A 414 9.54 18.51 3.72
N LEU A 415 10.69 18.39 3.04
CA LEU A 415 11.74 19.40 3.04
C LEU A 415 11.29 20.67 2.30
N ILE A 416 10.77 20.52 1.07
CA ILE A 416 10.22 21.60 0.26
C ILE A 416 9.11 22.30 1.04
N LYS A 417 8.19 21.55 1.65
CA LYS A 417 7.11 22.11 2.48
C LYS A 417 7.66 22.91 3.68
N ARG A 418 8.72 22.43 4.33
CA ARG A 418 9.37 23.14 5.45
C ARG A 418 9.94 24.49 4.99
N TYR A 419 10.61 24.53 3.85
CA TYR A 419 11.15 25.76 3.26
C TYR A 419 10.04 26.70 2.76
N TRP A 420 9.04 26.17 2.05
CA TRP A 420 7.90 26.94 1.53
C TRP A 420 7.14 27.64 2.65
N ARG A 421 6.90 26.96 3.78
CA ARG A 421 6.27 27.52 4.97
C ARG A 421 7.14 28.58 5.67
N GLN A 422 8.45 28.66 5.42
CA GLN A 422 9.30 29.69 6.02
C GLN A 422 9.25 31.02 5.27
N ASN A 423 8.77 31.05 4.03
CA ASN A 423 8.65 32.27 3.23
C ASN A 423 7.54 33.20 3.75
N SER A 424 7.88 34.47 3.97
CA SER A 424 6.99 35.49 4.53
C SER A 424 5.78 35.78 3.63
N TRP A 425 5.98 35.80 2.32
CA TRP A 425 4.90 36.04 1.35
C TRP A 425 3.90 34.89 1.26
N VAL A 426 4.37 33.63 1.35
CA VAL A 426 3.51 32.45 1.34
C VAL A 426 2.58 32.42 2.56
N ARG A 427 3.12 32.77 3.74
CA ARG A 427 2.29 32.92 4.95
C ARG A 427 1.27 34.03 4.82
N ARG A 428 1.66 35.16 4.23
CA ARG A 428 0.79 36.33 4.02
C ARG A 428 -0.35 36.05 3.06
N LEU A 429 -0.13 35.23 2.03
CA LEU A 429 -1.13 34.85 1.04
C LEU A 429 -1.88 33.55 1.38
N TYR A 430 -1.59 32.91 2.52
CA TYR A 430 -2.19 31.64 2.91
C TYR A 430 -2.01 30.51 1.86
N LEU A 431 -0.95 30.57 1.06
CA LEU A 431 -0.61 29.57 0.03
C LEU A 431 0.16 28.37 0.60
N TYR A 432 -0.08 28.03 1.87
CA TYR A 432 0.49 26.84 2.51
C TYR A 432 -0.61 25.80 2.68
N HIS A 433 -0.40 24.59 2.16
CA HIS A 433 -1.31 23.46 2.33
C HIS A 433 -0.66 22.46 3.29
N ASP A 434 -1.47 21.88 4.19
CA ASP A 434 -0.99 20.87 5.13
C ASP A 434 -1.00 19.43 4.59
#